data_AF-A0A3N4I4G0-F1
#
_entry.id   AF-A0A3N4I4G0-F1
#
_cell.length_a   1.000
_cell.length_b   1.000
_cell.length_c   1.000
_cell.angle_alpha   90.00
_cell.angle_beta   90.00
_cell.angle_gamma   90.00
#
_symmetry.space_group_name_H-M   'P 1'
#
loop_
_entity.id
_entity.type
_entity.pdbx_description
1 polymer ?
#
loop_
_entity_poly.entity_id
_entity_poly.type
_entity_poly.pdbx_seq_one_letter_code
_entity_poly.pdbx_strand_id
1 'polypeptide(L)'
;MSAAPLFWQQPLRYMRFASHEYPAIFYSCVIGAVSPAILLVVPPVRRRLGYDDTPEIPHSYPATSTTTLNSLLTTPLSLHQDLANGCGGIIWPAGECLGRYVVRRYVDSATKPKEESLSGKRILEIGAGGGVTGLALISALRDAQDPAVLSPDASQRCELWLTDQSNMLDLMHKNVALNAMAEIVKVGVYDWGEPIPPYLVRGDTEKGHKVDVVLAADCVYFEPAFPLLEKTLVELVRGGTVCLFCFKKRRRADLKFMKRIVKVLECREVKDYPEYEMCSRDSIFLYEMTEKKGKGKQ
;
A
#
# COMPACT_ATOMS: atom_id res chain seq x y z
N MET A 1 -46.39 22.57 49.33
CA MET A 1 -45.58 21.99 48.24
C MET A 1 -46.52 21.19 47.38
N SER A 2 -46.57 21.45 46.07
CA SER A 2 -47.39 20.63 45.16
C SER A 2 -46.87 19.20 45.18
N ALA A 3 -47.78 18.21 45.25
CA ALA A 3 -47.40 16.80 45.23
C ALA A 3 -46.66 16.46 43.92
N ALA A 4 -45.68 15.56 44.01
CA ALA A 4 -44.98 15.07 42.82
C ALA A 4 -46.00 14.43 41.85
N PRO A 5 -45.92 14.74 40.53
CA PRO A 5 -46.81 14.13 39.55
C PRO A 5 -46.60 12.61 39.53
N LEU A 6 -47.65 11.85 39.22
CA LEU A 6 -47.55 10.39 39.02
C LEU A 6 -47.25 10.09 37.56
N PHE A 7 -46.21 9.28 37.29
CA PHE A 7 -45.77 8.95 35.92
C PHE A 7 -46.89 8.38 35.05
N TRP A 8 -47.65 7.40 35.58
CA TRP A 8 -48.71 6.71 34.84
C TRP A 8 -49.98 7.53 34.61
N GLN A 9 -50.11 8.68 35.26
CA GLN A 9 -51.25 9.58 35.09
C GLN A 9 -50.89 10.82 34.28
N GLN A 10 -49.67 11.35 34.45
CA GLN A 10 -49.22 12.59 33.82
C GLN A 10 -47.76 12.48 33.34
N PRO A 11 -47.46 11.62 32.35
CA PRO A 11 -46.08 11.27 31.99
C PRO A 11 -45.25 12.47 31.53
N LEU A 12 -45.81 13.38 30.72
CA LEU A 12 -45.08 14.57 30.26
C LEU A 12 -44.77 15.56 31.39
N ARG A 13 -45.68 15.72 32.34
CA ARG A 13 -45.45 16.57 33.53
C ARG A 13 -44.44 15.92 34.48
N TYR A 14 -44.46 14.59 34.60
CA TYR A 14 -43.46 13.84 35.35
C TYR A 14 -42.07 13.97 34.74
N MET A 15 -41.93 13.83 33.41
CA MET A 15 -40.65 14.00 32.72
C MET A 15 -40.08 15.41 32.93
N ARG A 16 -40.92 16.46 32.83
CA ARG A 16 -40.50 17.84 33.12
C ARG A 16 -40.09 18.01 34.59
N PHE A 17 -40.87 17.50 35.54
CA PHE A 17 -40.53 17.52 36.96
C PHE A 17 -39.20 16.81 37.24
N ALA A 18 -39.02 15.59 36.72
CA ALA A 18 -37.80 14.81 36.88
C ALA A 18 -36.56 15.49 36.27
N SER A 19 -36.72 16.23 35.16
CA SER A 19 -35.63 16.99 34.55
C SER A 19 -35.10 18.15 35.41
N HIS A 20 -35.94 18.73 36.28
CA HIS A 20 -35.57 19.84 37.16
C HIS A 20 -35.13 19.35 38.55
N GLU A 21 -35.82 18.38 39.14
CA GLU A 21 -35.54 17.88 40.50
C GLU A 21 -34.43 16.83 40.52
N TYR A 22 -34.32 16.00 39.48
CA TYR A 22 -33.33 14.94 39.37
C TYR A 22 -32.54 15.03 38.04
N PRO A 23 -31.91 16.18 37.75
CA PRO A 23 -31.33 16.45 36.44
C PRO A 23 -30.30 15.40 36.02
N ALA A 24 -29.41 15.00 36.94
CA ALA A 24 -28.35 14.02 36.62
C ALA A 24 -28.94 12.64 36.20
N ILE A 25 -29.97 12.16 36.90
CA ILE A 25 -30.60 10.87 36.61
C ILE A 25 -31.39 10.97 35.31
N PHE A 26 -32.19 12.03 35.16
CA PHE A 26 -33.01 12.24 33.97
C PHE A 26 -32.15 12.32 32.70
N TYR A 27 -31.14 13.19 32.69
CA TYR A 27 -30.31 13.40 31.50
C TYR A 27 -29.38 12.22 31.23
N SER A 28 -28.92 11.46 32.24
CA SER A 28 -28.14 10.24 31.99
C SER A 28 -28.98 9.14 31.31
N CYS A 29 -30.25 8.96 31.70
CA CYS A 29 -31.18 8.07 31.00
C CYS A 29 -31.47 8.54 29.57
N VAL A 30 -31.66 9.85 29.35
CA VAL A 30 -31.87 10.41 28.00
C VAL A 30 -30.63 10.19 27.12
N ILE A 31 -29.43 10.50 27.62
CA ILE A 31 -28.18 10.29 26.89
C ILE A 31 -27.99 8.80 26.60
N GLY A 32 -28.21 7.92 27.58
CA GLY A 32 -28.13 6.47 27.41
C GLY A 32 -29.11 5.93 26.38
N ALA A 33 -30.34 6.43 26.36
CA ALA A 33 -31.38 6.02 25.39
C ALA A 33 -31.08 6.54 23.97
N VAL A 34 -30.50 7.73 23.83
CA VAL A 34 -30.18 8.34 22.52
C VAL A 34 -28.87 7.79 21.94
N SER A 35 -27.95 7.29 22.78
CA SER A 35 -26.63 6.81 22.35
C SER A 35 -26.66 5.71 21.28
N PRO A 36 -27.48 4.64 21.38
CA PRO A 36 -27.60 3.65 20.31
C PRO A 36 -28.07 4.24 18.98
N ALA A 37 -29.02 5.18 19.03
CA ALA A 37 -29.49 5.85 17.82
C ALA A 37 -28.39 6.71 17.19
N ILE A 38 -27.60 7.41 17.99
CA ILE A 38 -26.42 8.15 17.51
C ILE A 38 -25.42 7.20 16.83
N LEU A 39 -25.10 6.06 17.44
CA LEU A 39 -24.16 5.08 16.89
C LEU A 39 -24.65 4.46 15.57
N LEU A 40 -25.97 4.32 15.39
CA LEU A 40 -26.55 3.79 14.16
C LEU A 40 -26.73 4.85 13.07
N VAL A 41 -26.98 6.11 13.43
CA VAL A 41 -27.33 7.19 12.48
C VAL A 41 -26.11 8.04 12.09
N VAL A 42 -25.26 8.42 13.05
CA VAL A 42 -24.17 9.37 12.79
C VAL A 42 -23.09 8.78 11.89
N PRO A 43 -22.56 7.55 12.10
CA PRO A 43 -21.53 6.98 11.22
C PRO A 43 -21.94 6.87 9.74
N PRO A 44 -23.14 6.37 9.35
CA PRO A 44 -23.51 6.34 7.94
C PRO A 44 -23.75 7.74 7.36
N VAL A 45 -24.25 8.70 8.15
CA VAL A 45 -24.39 10.09 7.70
C VAL A 45 -23.03 10.74 7.47
N ARG A 46 -22.08 10.59 8.39
CA ARG A 46 -20.70 11.07 8.24
C ARG A 46 -20.02 10.49 7.00
N ARG A 47 -20.17 9.18 6.77
CA ARG A 47 -19.66 8.52 5.55
C ARG A 47 -20.31 9.04 4.27
N ARG A 48 -21.61 9.41 4.29
CA ARG A 48 -22.28 10.06 3.14
C ARG A 48 -21.77 11.48 2.88
N LEU A 49 -21.35 12.20 3.93
CA LEU A 49 -20.78 13.54 3.84
C LEU A 49 -19.27 13.54 3.51
N GLY A 50 -18.67 12.36 3.25
CA GLY A 50 -17.27 12.24 2.85
C GLY A 50 -16.27 12.30 4.01
N TYR A 51 -16.72 12.14 5.26
CA TYR A 51 -15.81 11.94 6.38
C TYR A 51 -15.30 10.50 6.35
N ASP A 52 -13.99 10.36 6.17
CA ASP A 52 -13.30 9.08 6.33
C ASP A 52 -13.28 8.66 7.80
N ASP A 53 -13.38 7.35 8.03
CA ASP A 53 -13.08 6.77 9.33
C ASP A 53 -11.60 7.05 9.64
N THR A 54 -11.32 7.49 10.87
CA THR A 54 -9.94 7.72 11.33
C THR A 54 -9.14 6.43 11.16
N PRO A 55 -7.87 6.50 10.75
CA PRO A 55 -7.02 5.32 10.67
C PRO A 55 -7.00 4.62 12.03
N GLU A 56 -7.04 3.29 12.03
CA GLU A 56 -7.01 2.51 13.27
C GLU A 56 -5.72 2.82 14.04
N ILE A 57 -5.86 2.99 15.36
CA ILE A 57 -4.70 3.22 16.23
C ILE A 57 -3.83 1.95 16.17
N PRO A 58 -2.50 2.09 16.04
CA PRO A 58 -1.60 0.94 16.06
C PRO A 58 -1.83 0.08 17.30
N HIS A 59 -2.32 -1.15 17.11
CA HIS A 59 -2.58 -2.08 18.21
C HIS A 59 -1.35 -2.89 18.63
N SER A 60 -0.20 -2.71 17.95
CA SER A 60 1.03 -3.46 18.21
C SER A 60 2.23 -2.54 18.44
N TYR A 61 3.07 -2.89 19.41
CA TYR A 61 4.37 -2.26 19.64
C TYR A 61 5.31 -2.45 18.44
N PRO A 62 6.30 -1.55 18.25
CA PRO A 62 7.34 -1.76 17.26
C PRO A 62 8.03 -3.10 17.49
N ALA A 63 8.08 -3.93 16.45
CA ALA A 63 8.62 -5.28 16.55
C ALA A 63 9.34 -5.68 15.27
N THR A 64 10.38 -6.49 15.40
CA THR A 64 11.02 -7.11 14.24
C THR A 64 10.48 -8.52 14.07
N SER A 65 9.89 -8.78 12.90
CA SER A 65 9.38 -10.10 12.50
C SER A 65 10.17 -10.63 11.33
N THR A 66 10.24 -11.95 11.20
CA THR A 66 10.82 -12.61 10.03
C THR A 66 9.72 -13.20 9.16
N THR A 67 9.91 -13.18 7.84
CA THR A 67 9.01 -13.84 6.88
C THR A 67 9.81 -14.58 5.82
N THR A 68 9.34 -15.75 5.43
CA THR A 68 9.89 -16.53 4.30
C THR A 68 8.99 -16.43 3.06
N LEU A 69 7.98 -15.56 3.06
CA LEU A 69 6.96 -15.45 2.02
C LEU A 69 6.35 -16.80 1.64
N ASN A 70 5.92 -17.57 2.65
CA ASN A 70 5.43 -18.94 2.51
C ASN A 70 6.49 -19.88 1.89
N SER A 71 7.68 -19.88 2.49
CA SER A 71 8.82 -20.74 2.12
C SER A 71 9.40 -20.48 0.72
N LEU A 72 9.18 -19.30 0.15
CA LEU A 72 9.83 -18.88 -1.10
C LEU A 72 11.24 -18.32 -0.89
N LEU A 73 11.51 -17.81 0.30
CA LEU A 73 12.85 -17.34 0.66
C LEU A 73 13.54 -18.44 1.46
N THR A 74 14.77 -18.77 1.06
CA THR A 74 15.62 -19.69 1.82
C THR A 74 16.18 -18.97 3.04
N THR A 75 16.65 -17.73 2.83
CA THR A 75 17.02 -16.81 3.89
C THR A 75 15.78 -16.00 4.33
N PRO A 76 15.31 -16.13 5.59
CA PRO A 76 14.17 -15.34 6.06
C PRO A 76 14.45 -13.84 6.04
N LEU A 77 13.50 -13.06 5.53
CA LEU A 77 13.59 -11.61 5.51
C LEU A 77 13.23 -11.04 6.88
N SER A 78 14.14 -10.28 7.48
CA SER A 78 13.93 -9.59 8.76
C SER A 78 13.38 -8.19 8.53
N LEU A 79 12.17 -7.91 9.00
CA LEU A 79 11.50 -6.62 8.84
C LEU A 79 11.12 -6.05 10.20
N HIS A 80 11.64 -4.88 10.51
CA HIS A 80 11.12 -4.03 11.57
C HIS A 80 9.80 -3.42 11.11
N GLN A 81 8.81 -3.48 11.98
CA GLN A 81 7.50 -2.91 11.79
C GLN A 81 7.24 -1.89 12.90
N ASP A 82 6.90 -0.67 12.52
CA ASP A 82 6.61 0.44 13.43
C ASP A 82 5.60 1.40 12.79
N LEU A 83 4.40 1.47 13.36
CA LEU A 83 3.32 2.33 12.89
C LEU A 83 3.38 3.76 13.44
N ALA A 84 4.32 4.08 14.33
CA ALA A 84 4.43 5.41 14.93
C ALA A 84 4.58 6.53 13.88
N ASN A 85 5.24 6.22 12.77
CA ASN A 85 5.55 7.18 11.71
C ASN A 85 4.67 7.04 10.47
N GLY A 86 3.65 6.18 10.47
CA GLY A 86 2.72 6.05 9.34
C GLY A 86 2.26 4.61 9.09
N CYS A 87 1.25 4.46 8.23
CA CYS A 87 0.67 3.16 7.91
C CYS A 87 1.60 2.25 7.10
N GLY A 88 2.66 2.77 6.47
CA GLY A 88 3.71 1.98 5.81
C GLY A 88 4.55 1.13 6.77
N GLY A 89 4.34 1.28 8.08
CA GLY A 89 5.06 0.60 9.14
C GLY A 89 4.81 -0.89 9.31
N ILE A 90 3.91 -1.51 8.55
CA ILE A 90 3.61 -2.95 8.64
C ILE A 90 3.64 -3.60 7.27
N ILE A 91 3.75 -4.94 7.27
CA ILE A 91 3.59 -5.74 6.06
C ILE A 91 2.10 -5.77 5.69
N TRP A 92 1.78 -5.20 4.53
CA TRP A 92 0.44 -5.24 3.98
C TRP A 92 0.21 -6.49 3.11
N PRO A 93 -1.01 -7.07 3.07
CA PRO A 93 -1.29 -8.27 2.28
C PRO A 93 -0.96 -8.15 0.79
N ALA A 94 -1.16 -6.97 0.19
CA ALA A 94 -0.79 -6.74 -1.21
C ALA A 94 0.73 -6.69 -1.42
N GLY A 95 1.51 -6.23 -0.42
CA GLY A 95 2.97 -6.26 -0.44
C GLY A 95 3.52 -7.69 -0.34
N GLU A 96 2.92 -8.53 0.50
CA GLU A 96 3.27 -9.96 0.55
C GLU A 96 2.91 -10.65 -0.78
N CYS A 97 1.70 -10.41 -1.31
CA CYS A 97 1.27 -10.95 -2.60
C CYS A 97 2.21 -10.55 -3.73
N LEU A 98 2.56 -9.26 -3.84
CA LEU A 98 3.47 -8.77 -4.87
C LEU A 98 4.87 -9.35 -4.68
N GLY A 99 5.35 -9.43 -3.44
CA GLY A 99 6.66 -10.02 -3.10
C GLY A 99 6.78 -11.47 -3.58
N ARG A 100 5.76 -12.28 -3.31
CA ARG A 100 5.69 -13.66 -3.80
C ARG A 100 5.71 -13.72 -5.33
N TYR A 101 4.89 -12.88 -5.97
CA TYR A 101 4.80 -12.85 -7.43
C TYR A 101 6.14 -12.48 -8.09
N VAL A 102 6.82 -11.43 -7.62
CA VAL A 102 8.09 -10.99 -8.22
C VAL A 102 9.21 -12.01 -7.99
N VAL A 103 9.25 -12.68 -6.83
CA VAL A 103 10.20 -13.76 -6.58
C VAL A 103 9.99 -14.88 -7.59
N ARG A 104 8.75 -15.31 -7.84
CA ARG A 104 8.47 -16.33 -8.86
C ARG A 104 8.91 -15.87 -10.23
N ARG A 105 8.38 -14.73 -10.68
CA ARG A 105 8.63 -14.18 -12.02
C ARG A 105 10.11 -14.06 -12.37
N TYR A 106 10.93 -13.62 -11.42
CA TYR A 106 12.33 -13.27 -11.71
C TYR A 106 13.37 -14.27 -11.17
N VAL A 107 12.99 -15.21 -10.31
CA VAL A 107 13.93 -16.18 -9.69
C VAL A 107 13.59 -17.62 -10.07
N ASP A 108 12.32 -17.99 -10.09
CA ASP A 108 11.90 -19.36 -10.37
C ASP A 108 12.08 -19.68 -11.86
N SER A 109 13.08 -20.49 -12.18
CA SER A 109 13.44 -20.88 -13.54
C SER A 109 12.34 -21.61 -14.32
N ALA A 110 11.36 -22.21 -13.63
CA ALA A 110 10.19 -22.81 -14.25
C ALA A 110 9.21 -21.76 -14.78
N THR A 111 9.22 -20.56 -14.18
CA THR A 111 8.31 -19.45 -14.51
C THR A 111 8.99 -18.26 -15.16
N LYS A 112 10.32 -18.15 -15.06
CA LYS A 112 11.15 -17.05 -15.58
C LYS A 112 11.31 -17.15 -17.10
N PRO A 113 10.70 -16.25 -17.89
CA PRO A 113 10.97 -16.19 -19.33
C PRO A 113 12.43 -15.77 -19.57
N LYS A 114 13.06 -16.30 -20.64
CA LYS A 114 14.46 -16.00 -20.96
C LYS A 114 14.74 -14.50 -21.16
N GLU A 115 13.76 -13.72 -21.60
CA GLU A 115 13.92 -12.26 -21.79
C GLU A 115 13.75 -11.42 -20.51
N GLU A 116 13.39 -11.99 -19.37
CA GLU A 116 13.06 -11.25 -18.14
C GLU A 116 14.22 -11.15 -17.13
N SER A 117 15.46 -11.24 -17.59
CA SER A 117 16.63 -10.99 -16.74
C SER A 117 16.60 -9.59 -16.14
N LEU A 118 16.95 -9.48 -14.85
CA LEU A 118 17.12 -8.20 -14.16
C LEU A 118 18.53 -7.63 -14.29
N SER A 119 19.45 -8.31 -14.98
CA SER A 119 20.83 -7.86 -15.19
C SER A 119 20.86 -6.45 -15.78
N GLY A 120 21.55 -5.53 -15.11
CA GLY A 120 21.70 -4.12 -15.49
C GLY A 120 20.42 -3.29 -15.45
N LYS A 121 19.29 -3.85 -14.97
CA LYS A 121 18.01 -3.13 -14.89
C LYS A 121 17.88 -2.33 -13.59
N ARG A 122 17.10 -1.26 -13.65
CA ARG A 122 16.71 -0.50 -12.45
C ARG A 122 15.27 -0.80 -12.04
N ILE A 123 15.12 -1.19 -10.78
CA ILE A 123 13.85 -1.47 -10.13
C ILE A 123 13.56 -0.31 -9.17
N LEU A 124 12.35 0.24 -9.23
CA LEU A 124 11.87 1.29 -8.32
C LEU A 124 10.63 0.78 -7.60
N GLU A 125 10.67 0.72 -6.27
CA GLU A 125 9.48 0.51 -5.45
C GLU A 125 8.99 1.87 -4.95
N ILE A 126 7.76 2.23 -5.29
CA ILE A 126 7.09 3.44 -4.79
C ILE A 126 6.12 3.06 -3.67
N GLY A 127 6.05 3.88 -2.62
CA GLY A 127 5.25 3.55 -1.44
C GLY A 127 5.72 2.26 -0.77
N ALA A 128 7.04 2.09 -0.67
CA ALA A 128 7.67 0.84 -0.23
C ALA A 128 7.34 0.47 1.22
N GLY A 129 7.02 1.45 2.08
CA GLY A 129 6.83 1.26 3.51
C GLY A 129 8.06 0.59 4.14
N GLY A 130 7.88 -0.62 4.68
CA GLY A 130 8.98 -1.44 5.20
C GLY A 130 9.85 -2.15 4.13
N GLY A 131 9.46 -2.13 2.85
CA GLY A 131 10.22 -2.67 1.72
C GLY A 131 10.07 -4.17 1.47
N VAL A 132 9.00 -4.80 1.97
CA VAL A 132 8.81 -6.27 1.90
C VAL A 132 8.91 -6.83 0.48
N THR A 133 8.42 -6.11 -0.53
CA THR A 133 8.38 -6.60 -1.91
C THR A 133 9.78 -6.59 -2.54
N GLY A 134 10.44 -5.43 -2.59
CA GLY A 134 11.75 -5.29 -3.22
C GLY A 134 12.84 -6.04 -2.46
N LEU A 135 12.82 -6.01 -1.11
CA LEU A 135 13.82 -6.72 -0.31
C LEU A 135 13.70 -8.24 -0.47
N ALA A 136 12.48 -8.78 -0.57
CA ALA A 136 12.29 -10.21 -0.83
C ALA A 136 12.85 -10.63 -2.20
N LEU A 137 12.65 -9.82 -3.23
CA LEU A 137 13.21 -10.07 -4.56
C LEU A 137 14.74 -10.13 -4.52
N ILE A 138 15.40 -9.15 -3.89
CA ILE A 138 16.86 -9.12 -3.77
C ILE A 138 17.39 -10.28 -2.92
N SER A 139 16.68 -10.64 -1.84
CA SER A 139 17.01 -11.82 -1.03
C SER A 139 16.98 -13.09 -1.86
N ALA A 140 15.90 -13.31 -2.61
CA ALA A 140 15.73 -14.51 -3.42
C ALA A 140 16.76 -14.59 -4.56
N LEU A 141 17.07 -13.47 -5.23
CA LEU A 141 18.11 -13.43 -6.26
C LEU A 141 19.50 -13.73 -5.68
N ARG A 142 19.81 -13.24 -4.47
CA ARG A 142 21.05 -13.55 -3.77
C ARG A 142 21.14 -15.03 -3.42
N ASP A 143 20.08 -15.61 -2.85
CA ASP A 143 20.00 -17.03 -2.51
C ASP A 143 20.16 -17.92 -3.76
N ALA A 144 19.58 -17.50 -4.89
CA ALA A 144 19.71 -18.18 -6.18
C ALA A 144 21.05 -17.93 -6.90
N GLN A 145 21.95 -17.15 -6.30
CA GLN A 145 23.23 -16.72 -6.89
C GLN A 145 23.07 -16.06 -8.27
N ASP A 146 21.99 -15.30 -8.46
CA ASP A 146 21.68 -14.69 -9.75
C ASP A 146 22.71 -13.58 -10.11
N PRO A 147 23.27 -13.58 -11.33
CA PRO A 147 24.24 -12.57 -11.77
C PRO A 147 23.69 -11.15 -11.73
N ALA A 148 22.37 -10.96 -11.79
CA ALA A 148 21.74 -9.66 -11.63
C ALA A 148 22.08 -9.01 -10.27
N VAL A 149 22.44 -9.78 -9.24
CA VAL A 149 22.85 -9.22 -7.93
C VAL A 149 24.33 -9.41 -7.66
N LEU A 150 24.92 -10.53 -8.11
CA LEU A 150 26.28 -10.93 -7.75
C LEU A 150 27.36 -10.65 -8.80
N SER A 151 27.00 -10.11 -9.98
CA SER A 151 27.99 -9.83 -11.03
C SER A 151 29.11 -8.92 -10.53
N PRO A 152 30.39 -9.22 -10.82
CA PRO A 152 31.51 -8.34 -10.52
C PRO A 152 31.48 -7.06 -11.37
N ASP A 153 30.85 -7.12 -12.55
CA ASP A 153 30.60 -5.94 -13.39
C ASP A 153 29.38 -5.19 -12.85
N ALA A 154 29.64 -4.02 -12.27
CA ALA A 154 28.60 -3.13 -11.74
C ALA A 154 27.56 -2.70 -12.78
N SER A 155 27.90 -2.70 -14.08
CA SER A 155 26.96 -2.39 -15.16
C SER A 155 25.91 -3.48 -15.39
N GLN A 156 26.21 -4.71 -14.97
CA GLN A 156 25.32 -5.88 -15.06
C GLN A 156 24.54 -6.12 -13.77
N ARG A 157 24.87 -5.42 -12.68
CA ARG A 157 24.06 -5.51 -11.46
C ARG A 157 22.79 -4.70 -11.59
N CYS A 158 21.68 -5.28 -11.13
CA CYS A 158 20.44 -4.57 -10.96
C CYS A 158 20.57 -3.58 -9.80
N GLU A 159 19.82 -2.49 -9.89
CA GLU A 159 19.69 -1.52 -8.80
C GLU A 159 18.26 -1.50 -8.31
N LEU A 160 18.04 -1.75 -7.01
CA LEU A 160 16.75 -1.53 -6.36
C LEU A 160 16.75 -0.18 -5.64
N TRP A 161 15.75 0.63 -5.94
CA TRP A 161 15.42 1.84 -5.19
C TRP A 161 14.13 1.63 -4.41
N LEU A 162 14.20 1.69 -3.08
CA LEU A 162 13.04 1.80 -2.21
C LEU A 162 12.71 3.27 -2.01
N THR A 163 11.48 3.67 -2.32
CA THR A 163 11.04 5.05 -2.17
C THR A 163 9.70 5.18 -1.49
N ASP A 164 9.60 6.20 -0.65
CA ASP A 164 8.41 6.56 0.10
C ASP A 164 8.54 8.02 0.57
N GLN A 165 7.62 8.48 1.41
CA GLN A 165 7.67 9.78 2.09
C GLN A 165 8.83 9.85 3.09
N SER A 166 9.25 11.06 3.42
CA SER A 166 10.40 11.33 4.31
C SER A 166 10.33 10.63 5.68
N ASN A 167 9.15 10.52 6.28
CA ASN A 167 8.89 9.84 7.55
C ASN A 167 9.13 8.32 7.51
N MET A 168 9.21 7.70 6.32
CA MET A 168 9.47 6.27 6.16
C MET A 168 10.95 5.94 5.89
N LEU A 169 11.81 6.94 5.68
CA LEU A 169 13.23 6.75 5.37
C LEU A 169 13.96 5.90 6.41
N ASP A 170 13.80 6.24 7.69
CA ASP A 170 14.49 5.53 8.78
C ASP A 170 14.10 4.06 8.84
N LEU A 171 12.81 3.76 8.60
CA LEU A 171 12.33 2.38 8.57
C LEU A 171 12.91 1.61 7.39
N MET A 172 12.90 2.21 6.20
CA MET A 172 13.48 1.60 5.00
C MET A 172 14.97 1.33 5.19
N HIS A 173 15.75 2.30 5.69
CA HIS A 173 17.16 2.11 5.98
C HIS A 173 17.41 1.01 7.01
N LYS A 174 16.62 0.97 8.08
CA LYS A 174 16.69 -0.08 9.10
C LYS A 174 16.45 -1.46 8.51
N ASN A 175 15.43 -1.62 7.66
CA ASN A 175 15.11 -2.90 7.05
C ASN A 175 16.15 -3.33 5.99
N VAL A 176 16.71 -2.40 5.23
CA VAL A 176 17.86 -2.68 4.34
C VAL A 176 19.07 -3.17 5.14
N ALA A 177 19.36 -2.53 6.28
CA ALA A 177 20.48 -2.90 7.15
C ALA A 177 20.27 -4.27 7.82
N LEU A 178 19.05 -4.55 8.31
CA LEU A 178 18.70 -5.83 8.94
C LEU A 178 18.95 -7.05 8.04
N ASN A 179 18.92 -6.86 6.72
CA ASN A 179 19.13 -7.92 5.73
C ASN A 179 20.49 -7.84 5.02
N ALA A 180 21.40 -6.98 5.47
CA ALA A 180 22.72 -6.76 4.86
C ALA A 180 22.64 -6.49 3.34
N MET A 181 21.77 -5.55 2.94
CA MET A 181 21.47 -5.22 1.53
C MET A 181 21.89 -3.81 1.11
N ALA A 182 22.57 -3.04 1.96
CA ALA A 182 22.92 -1.64 1.72
C ALA A 182 23.77 -1.39 0.45
N GLU A 183 24.54 -2.38 0.01
CA GLU A 183 25.38 -2.29 -1.20
C GLU A 183 24.59 -2.44 -2.52
N ILE A 184 23.36 -2.96 -2.44
CA ILE A 184 22.52 -3.28 -3.62
C ILE A 184 21.26 -2.41 -3.62
N VAL A 185 20.70 -2.17 -2.44
CA VAL A 185 19.42 -1.48 -2.25
C VAL A 185 19.67 -0.05 -1.79
N LYS A 186 19.18 0.88 -2.58
CA LYS A 186 19.23 2.32 -2.31
C LYS A 186 17.89 2.77 -1.78
N VAL A 187 17.88 3.75 -0.90
CA VAL A 187 16.68 4.33 -0.30
C VAL A 187 16.62 5.81 -0.68
N GLY A 188 15.43 6.31 -1.01
CA GLY A 188 15.24 7.71 -1.35
C GLY A 188 13.83 8.21 -1.09
N VAL A 189 13.65 9.53 -1.01
CA VAL A 189 12.33 10.15 -0.92
C VAL A 189 11.74 10.26 -2.32
N TYR A 190 10.47 9.85 -2.47
CA TYR A 190 9.69 10.15 -3.66
C TYR A 190 8.22 10.36 -3.28
N ASP A 191 7.86 11.60 -3.02
CA ASP A 191 6.47 12.00 -2.78
C ASP A 191 5.68 11.95 -4.10
N TRP A 192 4.53 11.30 -4.08
CA TRP A 192 3.72 11.17 -5.30
C TRP A 192 3.25 12.54 -5.79
N GLY A 193 3.17 12.69 -7.11
CA GLY A 193 2.82 13.92 -7.78
C GLY A 193 3.95 14.94 -7.92
N GLU A 194 5.07 14.77 -7.20
CA GLU A 194 6.28 15.55 -7.41
C GLU A 194 7.05 15.08 -8.66
N PRO A 195 7.93 15.92 -9.24
CA PRO A 195 8.80 15.51 -10.35
C PRO A 195 9.67 14.30 -9.99
N ILE A 196 10.00 13.48 -11.00
CA ILE A 196 10.91 12.34 -10.84
C ILE A 196 12.22 12.82 -10.17
N PRO A 197 12.63 12.22 -9.03
CA PRO A 197 13.81 12.66 -8.31
C PRO A 197 15.09 12.60 -9.16
N PRO A 198 16.02 13.57 -9.01
CA PRO A 198 17.24 13.63 -9.82
C PRO A 198 18.10 12.37 -9.78
N TYR A 199 18.07 11.59 -8.69
CA TYR A 199 18.81 10.33 -8.58
C TYR A 199 18.22 9.18 -9.43
N LEU A 200 16.97 9.30 -9.87
CA LEU A 200 16.31 8.36 -10.80
C LEU A 200 16.49 8.78 -12.26
N VAL A 201 16.85 10.04 -12.49
CA VAL A 201 17.18 10.62 -13.80
C VAL A 201 18.68 10.36 -14.08
N ARG A 202 19.03 9.87 -15.27
CA ARG A 202 20.44 9.77 -15.67
C ARG A 202 20.60 9.87 -17.19
N GLY A 203 21.23 10.95 -17.64
CA GLY A 203 21.48 11.25 -19.05
C GLY A 203 20.22 11.63 -19.82
N ASP A 204 20.38 11.95 -21.11
CA ASP A 204 19.28 12.21 -22.04
C ASP A 204 18.62 10.88 -22.43
N THR A 205 17.67 10.40 -21.64
CA THR A 205 16.81 9.28 -22.05
C THR A 205 15.50 9.81 -22.61
N GLU A 206 14.99 9.20 -23.69
CA GLU A 206 13.71 9.58 -24.31
C GLU A 206 12.53 9.51 -23.31
N LYS A 207 12.64 8.67 -22.27
CA LYS A 207 11.63 8.53 -21.20
C LYS A 207 11.86 9.45 -19.98
N GLY A 208 12.99 10.17 -19.89
CA GLY A 208 13.30 11.07 -18.77
C GLY A 208 13.76 10.40 -17.47
N HIS A 209 13.85 9.07 -17.43
CA HIS A 209 14.39 8.29 -16.30
C HIS A 209 15.02 6.97 -16.76
N LYS A 210 15.64 6.21 -15.85
CA LYS A 210 16.24 4.88 -16.14
C LYS A 210 15.51 3.69 -15.52
N VAL A 211 14.36 3.90 -14.90
CA VAL A 211 13.57 2.81 -14.28
C VAL A 211 13.03 1.86 -15.36
N ASP A 212 13.24 0.56 -15.20
CA ASP A 212 12.73 -0.48 -16.09
C ASP A 212 11.54 -1.21 -15.50
N VAL A 213 11.55 -1.41 -14.18
CA VAL A 213 10.47 -2.07 -13.43
C VAL A 213 10.04 -1.16 -12.27
N VAL A 214 8.75 -0.88 -12.17
CA VAL A 214 8.14 -0.22 -11.01
C VAL A 214 7.39 -1.27 -10.21
N LEU A 215 7.61 -1.29 -8.90
CA LEU A 215 6.84 -2.07 -7.93
C LEU A 215 5.97 -1.10 -7.13
N ALA A 216 4.69 -1.41 -6.99
CA ALA A 216 3.76 -0.61 -6.20
C ALA A 216 2.79 -1.54 -5.48
N ALA A 217 2.94 -1.64 -4.16
CA ALA A 217 2.12 -2.48 -3.31
C ALA A 217 1.26 -1.64 -2.37
N ASP A 218 -0.04 -1.89 -2.39
CA ASP A 218 -1.05 -1.29 -1.52
C ASP A 218 -1.07 0.24 -1.46
N CYS A 219 -0.65 0.90 -2.53
CA CYS A 219 -0.62 2.37 -2.64
C CYS A 219 -2.03 3.01 -2.72
N VAL A 220 -3.09 2.22 -2.90
CA VAL A 220 -4.49 2.68 -3.04
C VAL A 220 -5.23 2.49 -1.71
N TYR A 221 -5.07 3.46 -0.80
CA TYR A 221 -5.76 3.44 0.50
C TYR A 221 -6.29 4.82 0.94
N PHE A 222 -5.66 5.91 0.49
CA PHE A 222 -6.01 7.28 0.84
C PHE A 222 -6.48 8.07 -0.40
N GLU A 223 -7.79 8.30 -0.52
CA GLU A 223 -8.42 8.87 -1.72
C GLU A 223 -7.83 10.22 -2.18
N PRO A 224 -7.47 11.17 -1.29
CA PRO A 224 -6.84 12.42 -1.69
C PRO A 224 -5.50 12.25 -2.40
N ALA A 225 -4.77 11.16 -2.16
CA ALA A 225 -3.49 10.88 -2.82
C ALA A 225 -3.65 10.22 -4.20
N PHE A 226 -4.86 9.78 -4.57
CA PHE A 226 -5.07 9.05 -5.83
C PHE A 226 -4.68 9.85 -7.09
N PRO A 227 -4.97 11.16 -7.22
CA PRO A 227 -4.52 11.94 -8.37
C PRO A 227 -2.99 12.07 -8.44
N LEU A 228 -2.33 12.17 -7.28
CA LEU A 228 -0.87 12.27 -7.17
C LEU A 228 -0.20 10.96 -7.62
N LEU A 229 -0.71 9.82 -7.13
CA LEU A 229 -0.26 8.50 -7.54
C LEU A 229 -0.50 8.25 -9.03
N GLU A 230 -1.67 8.64 -9.56
CA GLU A 230 -1.98 8.54 -10.98
C GLU A 230 -0.97 9.32 -11.85
N LYS A 231 -0.65 10.56 -11.46
CA LYS A 231 0.38 11.37 -12.11
C LYS A 231 1.74 10.66 -12.10
N THR A 232 2.19 10.20 -10.93
CA THR A 232 3.48 9.50 -10.78
C THR A 232 3.55 8.23 -11.64
N LEU A 233 2.50 7.41 -11.68
CA LEU A 233 2.48 6.19 -12.51
C LEU A 233 2.53 6.53 -14.00
N VAL A 234 1.80 7.54 -14.47
CA VAL A 234 1.85 7.97 -15.88
C VAL A 234 3.23 8.55 -16.25
N GLU A 235 3.93 9.16 -15.28
CA GLU A 235 5.30 9.65 -15.46
C GLU A 235 6.34 8.53 -15.50
N LEU A 236 6.16 7.47 -14.71
CA LEU A 236 7.09 6.34 -14.66
C LEU A 236 6.84 5.27 -15.73
N VAL A 237 5.57 5.02 -16.09
CA VAL A 237 5.18 3.91 -16.99
C VAL A 237 5.14 4.39 -18.43
N ARG A 238 6.33 4.61 -18.99
CA ARG A 238 6.57 5.08 -20.36
C ARG A 238 7.88 4.54 -20.92
N GLY A 239 8.03 4.50 -22.24
CA GLY A 239 9.29 4.09 -22.88
C GLY A 239 9.73 2.67 -22.50
N GLY A 240 8.75 1.75 -22.44
CA GLY A 240 8.97 0.34 -22.13
C GLY A 240 9.08 -0.01 -20.64
N THR A 241 8.92 0.94 -19.72
CA THR A 241 8.86 0.63 -18.29
C THR A 241 7.58 -0.13 -17.94
N VAL A 242 7.73 -1.22 -17.17
CA VAL A 242 6.62 -2.06 -16.69
C VAL A 242 6.37 -1.75 -15.23
N CYS A 243 5.11 -1.56 -14.84
CA CYS A 243 4.73 -1.47 -13.43
C CYS A 243 3.96 -2.72 -13.00
N LEU A 244 4.43 -3.37 -11.94
CA LEU A 244 3.71 -4.42 -11.24
C LEU A 244 3.01 -3.78 -10.03
N PHE A 245 1.69 -3.66 -10.16
CA PHE A 245 0.84 -2.90 -9.26
C PHE A 245 -0.13 -3.83 -8.54
N CYS A 246 0.03 -3.98 -7.22
CA CYS A 246 -0.80 -4.84 -6.40
C CYS A 246 -1.53 -4.01 -5.35
N PHE A 247 -2.84 -4.21 -5.17
CA PHE A 247 -3.57 -3.53 -4.11
C PHE A 247 -4.68 -4.40 -3.55
N LYS A 248 -5.05 -4.16 -2.28
CA LYS A 248 -6.26 -4.73 -1.68
C LYS A 248 -7.43 -3.77 -1.85
N LYS A 249 -8.47 -4.19 -2.56
CA LYS A 249 -9.73 -3.44 -2.67
C LYS A 249 -10.46 -3.46 -1.33
N ARG A 250 -10.52 -2.30 -0.68
CA ARG A 250 -11.22 -2.05 0.59
C ARG A 250 -12.50 -1.25 0.39
N ARG A 251 -12.50 -0.30 -0.55
CA ARG A 251 -13.58 0.67 -0.75
C ARG A 251 -13.96 0.79 -2.22
N ARG A 252 -15.13 1.39 -2.49
CA ARG A 252 -15.56 1.70 -3.87
C ARG A 252 -14.63 2.71 -4.55
N ALA A 253 -14.00 3.60 -3.76
CA ALA A 253 -13.05 4.59 -4.26
C ALA A 253 -11.83 3.96 -4.93
N ASP A 254 -11.34 2.83 -4.40
CA ASP A 254 -10.17 2.11 -4.94
C ASP A 254 -10.43 1.65 -6.39
N LEU A 255 -11.65 1.18 -6.67
CA LEU A 255 -12.06 0.86 -8.04
C LEU A 255 -12.20 2.10 -8.93
N LYS A 256 -12.48 3.29 -8.36
CA LYS A 256 -12.46 4.54 -9.15
C LYS A 256 -11.05 4.89 -9.60
N PHE A 257 -10.04 4.68 -8.75
CA PHE A 257 -8.64 4.83 -9.13
C PHE A 257 -8.32 3.92 -10.33
N MET A 258 -8.63 2.62 -10.22
CA MET A 258 -8.40 1.69 -11.33
C MET A 258 -9.15 2.10 -12.61
N LYS A 259 -10.41 2.56 -12.50
CA LYS A 259 -11.17 3.08 -13.65
C LYS A 259 -10.56 4.32 -14.31
N ARG A 260 -9.75 5.11 -13.60
CA ARG A 260 -9.01 6.23 -14.19
C ARG A 260 -7.71 5.76 -14.82
N ILE A 261 -6.91 4.97 -14.11
CA ILE A 261 -5.59 4.54 -14.61
C ILE A 261 -5.70 3.72 -15.90
N VAL A 262 -6.71 2.85 -16.05
CA VAL A 262 -6.95 2.07 -17.29
C VAL A 262 -7.32 2.93 -18.49
N LYS A 263 -7.65 4.22 -18.31
CA LYS A 263 -7.89 5.14 -19.43
C LYS A 263 -6.58 5.66 -20.02
N VAL A 264 -5.53 5.78 -19.21
CA VAL A 264 -4.25 6.39 -19.59
C VAL A 264 -3.13 5.36 -19.76
N LEU A 265 -3.17 4.24 -19.03
CA LEU A 265 -2.23 3.13 -19.14
C LEU A 265 -2.93 1.85 -19.63
N GLU A 266 -2.17 0.97 -20.28
CA GLU A 266 -2.61 -0.39 -20.57
C GLU A 266 -2.44 -1.20 -19.29
N CYS A 267 -3.53 -1.72 -18.72
CA CYS A 267 -3.47 -2.49 -17.47
C CYS A 267 -4.06 -3.87 -17.69
N ARG A 268 -3.23 -4.90 -17.54
CA ARG A 268 -3.62 -6.30 -17.59
C ARG A 268 -3.65 -6.86 -16.18
N GLU A 269 -4.79 -7.37 -15.75
CA GLU A 269 -4.86 -8.14 -14.51
C GLU A 269 -4.08 -9.44 -14.68
N VAL A 270 -3.14 -9.70 -13.79
CA VAL A 270 -2.33 -10.92 -13.78
C VAL A 270 -3.13 -11.99 -13.03
N LYS A 271 -3.30 -13.16 -13.66
CA LYS A 271 -4.11 -14.27 -13.11
C LYS A 271 -3.38 -15.61 -13.09
N ASP A 272 -2.29 -15.66 -13.83
CA ASP A 272 -1.42 -16.80 -14.09
C ASP A 272 -0.35 -16.95 -13.01
N TYR A 273 -0.77 -17.03 -11.74
CA TYR A 273 0.12 -17.34 -10.62
C TYR A 273 -0.60 -18.18 -9.55
N PRO A 274 0.12 -19.06 -8.81
CA PRO A 274 -0.51 -20.04 -7.91
C PRO A 274 -1.44 -19.45 -6.86
N GLU A 275 -1.14 -18.23 -6.39
CA GLU A 275 -1.86 -17.56 -5.33
C GLU A 275 -3.10 -16.77 -5.80
N TYR A 276 -3.36 -16.67 -7.12
CA TYR A 276 -4.41 -15.81 -7.67
C TYR A 276 -5.78 -16.04 -7.04
N GLU A 277 -6.24 -17.29 -6.93
CA GLU A 277 -7.56 -17.61 -6.38
C GLU A 277 -7.70 -17.19 -4.91
N MET A 278 -6.63 -17.37 -4.11
CA MET A 278 -6.61 -16.94 -2.72
C MET A 278 -6.61 -15.41 -2.61
N CYS A 279 -5.74 -14.74 -3.38
CA CYS A 279 -5.66 -13.28 -3.40
C CYS A 279 -6.98 -12.65 -3.86
N SER A 280 -7.60 -13.18 -4.92
CA SER A 280 -8.88 -12.72 -5.46
C SER A 280 -10.01 -12.85 -4.43
N ARG A 281 -10.07 -13.98 -3.71
CA ARG A 281 -11.00 -14.18 -2.59
C ARG A 281 -10.81 -13.12 -1.49
N ASP A 282 -9.56 -12.75 -1.20
CA ASP A 282 -9.22 -11.71 -0.24
C ASP A 282 -9.28 -10.28 -0.80
N SER A 283 -9.83 -10.12 -2.01
CA SER A 283 -9.95 -8.85 -2.74
C SER A 283 -8.60 -8.16 -2.99
N ILE A 284 -7.54 -8.94 -3.19
CA ILE A 284 -6.19 -8.49 -3.57
C ILE A 284 -6.03 -8.75 -5.08
N PHE A 285 -5.69 -7.70 -5.81
CA PHE A 285 -5.57 -7.75 -7.27
C PHE A 285 -4.20 -7.25 -7.71
N LEU A 286 -3.60 -7.99 -8.63
CA LEU A 286 -2.31 -7.68 -9.24
C LEU A 286 -2.52 -7.28 -10.70
N TYR A 287 -1.92 -6.18 -11.10
CA TYR A 287 -1.95 -5.66 -12.46
C TYR A 287 -0.53 -5.45 -12.99
N GLU A 288 -0.32 -5.81 -14.24
CA GLU A 288 0.82 -5.35 -15.03
C GLU A 288 0.35 -4.12 -15.83
N MET A 289 1.02 -2.99 -15.60
CA MET A 289 0.73 -1.73 -16.27
C MET A 289 1.86 -1.36 -17.22
N THR A 290 1.50 -0.99 -18.45
CA THR A 290 2.42 -0.54 -19.50
C THR A 290 1.86 0.70 -20.20
N GLU A 291 2.72 1.37 -20.96
CA GLU A 291 2.31 2.51 -21.79
C GLU A 291 1.29 2.06 -22.84
N LYS A 292 0.20 2.82 -23.01
CA LYS A 292 -0.72 2.55 -24.11
C LYS A 292 -0.03 2.79 -25.44
N LYS A 293 -0.04 1.79 -26.30
CA LYS A 293 0.32 1.99 -27.71
C LYS A 293 -0.67 2.98 -28.31
N GLY A 294 -0.20 4.16 -28.72
CA GLY A 294 -1.04 5.13 -29.41
C GLY A 294 -1.77 4.43 -30.56
N LYS A 295 -3.07 4.68 -30.72
CA LYS A 295 -3.79 4.23 -31.92
C LYS A 295 -3.07 4.90 -33.10
N GLY A 296 -2.22 4.15 -33.79
CA GLY A 296 -1.68 4.60 -35.06
C GLY A 296 -2.87 5.01 -35.91
N LYS A 297 -2.90 6.29 -36.31
CA LYS A 297 -3.78 6.71 -37.41
C LYS A 297 -3.28 5.93 -38.63
N GLN A 298 -3.91 4.78 -38.90
CA GLN A 298 -3.93 4.20 -40.24
C GLN A 298 -4.77 5.12 -41.13
#